data_AF-A7T6H0-F1
#
_entry.id   AF-A7T6H0-F1
#
_cell.length_a   1.000
_cell.length_b   1.000
_cell.length_c   1.000
_cell.angle_alpha   90.00
_cell.angle_beta   90.00
_cell.angle_gamma   90.00
#
_symmetry.space_group_name_H-M   'P 1'
#
loop_
_entity.id
_entity.type
_entity.pdbx_description
1 polymer ?
#
loop_
_entity_poly.entity_id
_entity_poly.type
_entity_poly.pdbx_seq_one_letter_code
_entity_poly.pdbx_strand_id
1 'polypeptide(L)'
;MAESGRSHFSRFWVQSVDMDGRRKSSGGDTWRVYIRQGPASLAPVVFDHDNGLYEVLVLVLEPGTYTTGITLDYTLCNGLRDPPDKFFINGTNQGLYVDYDNHILGDNFDDFINEPLGRKTAYKFTIPPQSGQGGYSAHCQDKESCRRLTDTCGLSCRLLWDGHGRWVNNTWRPYST
;
A
#
# COMPACT_ATOMS: atom_id res chain seq x y z
N MET A 1 14.13 -26.46 -13.16
CA MET A 1 13.33 -25.71 -14.13
C MET A 1 13.08 -24.35 -13.49
N ALA A 2 13.74 -23.30 -13.97
CA ALA A 2 13.74 -21.97 -13.33
C ALA A 2 12.92 -21.02 -14.21
N GLU A 3 11.82 -20.49 -13.68
CA GLU A 3 11.03 -19.45 -14.34
C GLU A 3 11.66 -18.08 -14.09
N SER A 4 12.28 -17.56 -15.15
CA SER A 4 12.72 -16.16 -15.25
C SER A 4 11.52 -15.28 -15.61
N GLY A 5 11.22 -14.27 -14.79
CA GLY A 5 10.27 -13.20 -15.17
C GLY A 5 9.20 -12.78 -14.15
N ARG A 6 9.29 -13.15 -12.86
CA ARG A 6 8.27 -12.71 -11.89
C ARG A 6 8.67 -11.41 -11.20
N SER A 7 7.95 -10.33 -11.51
CA SER A 7 7.75 -9.27 -10.54
C SER A 7 6.98 -9.87 -9.36
N HIS A 8 7.68 -10.17 -8.28
CA HIS A 8 7.08 -10.79 -7.11
C HIS A 8 6.44 -9.69 -6.27
N PHE A 9 5.12 -9.78 -6.06
CA PHE A 9 4.49 -8.98 -5.02
C PHE A 9 5.12 -9.31 -3.68
N SER A 10 5.52 -8.26 -2.95
CA SER A 10 5.90 -8.37 -1.55
C SER A 10 4.63 -8.44 -0.72
N ARG A 11 4.67 -9.22 0.35
CA ARG A 11 3.57 -9.31 1.30
C ARG A 11 4.04 -9.31 2.73
N PHE A 12 3.22 -8.77 3.63
CA PHE A 12 3.36 -8.94 5.06
C PHE A 12 1.98 -9.08 5.69
N TRP A 13 1.95 -9.43 6.97
CA TRP A 13 0.71 -9.75 7.67
C TRP A 13 0.53 -8.84 8.88
N VAL A 14 -0.71 -8.40 9.11
CA VAL A 14 -1.13 -7.69 10.31
C VAL A 14 -2.05 -8.62 11.10
N GLN A 15 -1.75 -8.83 12.37
CA GLN A 15 -2.57 -9.62 13.28
C GLN A 15 -3.30 -8.66 14.23
N SER A 16 -4.63 -8.62 14.14
CA SER A 16 -5.45 -7.91 15.12
C SER A 16 -5.52 -8.68 16.43
N VAL A 17 -5.63 -7.94 17.53
CA VAL A 17 -5.83 -8.45 18.88
C VAL A 17 -7.00 -7.72 19.55
N ASP A 18 -7.64 -8.36 20.52
CA ASP A 18 -8.65 -7.74 21.38
C ASP A 18 -7.99 -6.82 22.45
N MET A 19 -8.83 -6.21 23.29
CA MET A 19 -8.36 -5.33 24.38
C MET A 19 -7.48 -6.04 25.42
N ASP A 20 -7.60 -7.36 25.54
CA ASP A 20 -6.77 -8.20 26.41
C ASP A 20 -5.48 -8.67 25.71
N GLY A 21 -5.25 -8.27 24.46
CA GLY A 21 -4.10 -8.66 23.66
C GLY A 21 -4.20 -10.08 23.08
N ARG A 22 -5.37 -10.74 23.14
CA ARG A 22 -5.57 -12.05 22.53
C ARG A 22 -5.85 -11.88 21.04
N ARG A 23 -5.35 -12.80 20.23
CA ARG A 23 -5.59 -12.78 18.77
C ARG A 23 -7.09 -12.87 18.50
N LYS A 24 -7.61 -11.96 17.68
CA LYS A 24 -8.99 -12.05 17.21
C LYS A 24 -9.15 -13.30 16.36
N SER A 25 -10.36 -13.87 16.38
CA SER A 25 -10.75 -15.04 15.58
C SER A 25 -11.68 -14.69 14.42
N SER A 26 -11.94 -13.40 14.20
CA SER A 26 -12.82 -12.87 13.16
C SER A 26 -12.20 -11.63 12.52
N GLY A 27 -12.60 -11.34 11.28
CA GLY A 27 -12.19 -10.14 10.56
C GLY A 27 -12.95 -8.88 10.98
N GLY A 28 -13.12 -7.98 10.02
CA GLY A 28 -13.93 -6.75 10.13
C GLY A 28 -13.20 -5.53 10.67
N ASP A 29 -11.88 -5.58 10.81
CA ASP A 29 -11.06 -4.40 11.11
C ASP A 29 -10.57 -3.74 9.83
N THR A 30 -10.62 -2.41 9.78
CA THR A 30 -10.10 -1.65 8.65
C THR A 30 -8.69 -1.19 8.98
N TRP A 31 -7.71 -1.90 8.41
CA TRP A 31 -6.31 -1.49 8.46
C TRP A 31 -5.94 -0.64 7.25
N ARG A 32 -5.42 0.55 7.53
CA ARG A 32 -4.88 1.47 6.53
C ARG A 32 -3.36 1.39 6.53
N VAL A 33 -2.78 1.14 5.35
CA VAL A 33 -1.33 1.04 5.16
C VAL A 33 -0.86 2.07 4.15
N TYR A 34 0.12 2.88 4.53
CA TYR A 34 0.74 3.87 3.64
C TYR A 34 2.25 3.68 3.55
N ILE A 35 2.77 3.58 2.33
CA ILE A 35 4.21 3.53 2.05
C ILE A 35 4.56 4.73 1.15
N ARG A 36 4.72 5.90 1.76
CA ARG A 36 4.93 7.17 1.03
C ARG A 36 6.39 7.62 1.00
N GLN A 37 7.16 7.25 2.02
CA GLN A 37 8.57 7.63 2.13
C GLN A 37 9.46 6.47 1.68
N GLY A 38 10.31 6.74 0.70
CA GLY A 38 11.24 5.77 0.09
C GLY A 38 11.58 6.19 -1.34
N PRO A 39 12.25 5.31 -2.11
CA PRO A 39 12.55 5.55 -3.53
C PRO A 39 11.31 5.86 -4.39
N ALA A 40 10.18 5.26 -4.06
CA ALA A 40 8.89 5.47 -4.70
C ALA A 40 7.74 5.47 -3.67
N SER A 41 6.60 6.09 -4.01
CA SER A 41 5.36 5.90 -3.25
C SER A 41 4.68 4.63 -3.74
N LEU A 42 4.26 3.77 -2.81
CA LEU A 42 3.61 2.49 -3.13
C LEU A 42 2.16 2.49 -2.67
N ALA A 43 1.31 1.77 -3.40
CA ALA A 43 -0.10 1.57 -3.10
C ALA A 43 -0.34 0.10 -2.68
N PRO A 44 -0.24 -0.23 -1.38
CA PRO A 44 -0.55 -1.57 -0.90
C PRO A 44 -2.06 -1.83 -0.92
N VAL A 45 -2.44 -3.11 -1.05
CA VAL A 45 -3.82 -3.60 -0.90
C VAL A 45 -3.87 -4.47 0.35
N VAL A 46 -4.92 -4.33 1.16
CA VAL A 46 -5.14 -5.11 2.37
C VAL A 46 -6.28 -6.09 2.14
N PHE A 47 -6.03 -7.37 2.42
CA PHE A 47 -7.01 -8.45 2.36
C PHE A 47 -7.32 -8.96 3.76
N ASP A 48 -8.59 -8.93 4.15
CA ASP A 48 -9.09 -9.54 5.38
C ASP A 48 -9.33 -11.05 5.14
N HIS A 49 -8.72 -11.89 5.97
CA HIS A 49 -8.88 -13.35 5.91
C HIS A 49 -10.00 -13.87 6.83
N ASP A 50 -10.80 -12.96 7.39
CA ASP A 50 -11.94 -13.23 8.27
C ASP A 50 -11.60 -14.06 9.52
N ASN A 51 -10.36 -13.94 9.99
CA ASN A 51 -9.85 -14.68 11.14
C ASN A 51 -8.94 -13.82 12.04
N GLY A 52 -9.06 -12.49 11.92
CA GLY A 52 -8.23 -11.53 12.63
C GLY A 52 -6.84 -11.30 12.00
N LEU A 53 -6.54 -11.97 10.88
CA LEU A 53 -5.31 -11.81 10.13
C LEU A 53 -5.57 -11.08 8.81
N TYR A 54 -4.73 -10.10 8.50
CA TYR A 54 -4.85 -9.26 7.31
C TYR A 54 -3.57 -9.36 6.49
N GLU A 55 -3.69 -9.69 5.21
CA GLU A 55 -2.57 -9.72 4.28
C GLU A 55 -2.43 -8.37 3.59
N VAL A 56 -1.24 -7.79 3.67
CA VAL A 56 -0.89 -6.58 2.96
C VAL A 56 -0.03 -6.96 1.76
N LEU A 57 -0.55 -6.72 0.57
CA LEU A 57 0.11 -7.02 -0.70
C LEU A 57 0.59 -5.73 -1.37
N VAL A 58 1.84 -5.68 -1.81
CA VAL A 58 2.42 -4.50 -2.45
C VAL A 58 3.40 -4.88 -3.56
N LEU A 59 3.35 -4.12 -4.65
CA LEU A 59 4.33 -4.22 -5.72
C LEU A 59 5.48 -3.25 -5.45
N VAL A 60 6.70 -3.76 -5.22
CA VAL A 60 7.89 -2.93 -5.00
C VAL A 60 8.87 -3.14 -6.15
N LEU A 61 9.14 -2.07 -6.90
CA LEU A 61 9.98 -2.13 -8.10
C LEU A 61 11.37 -1.54 -7.90
N GLU A 62 11.54 -0.66 -6.92
CA GLU A 62 12.83 -0.01 -6.65
C GLU A 62 13.49 -0.56 -5.39
N PRO A 63 14.79 -0.86 -5.44
CA PRO A 63 15.53 -1.17 -4.24
C PRO A 63 15.72 0.07 -3.38
N GLY A 64 15.76 -0.13 -2.07
CA GLY A 64 15.97 0.92 -1.09
C GLY A 64 15.20 0.70 0.19
N THR A 65 15.34 1.66 1.10
CA THR A 65 14.64 1.64 2.38
C THR A 65 13.35 2.44 2.28
N TYR A 66 12.25 1.77 2.60
CA TYR A 66 10.92 2.34 2.65
C TYR A 66 10.46 2.51 4.10
N THR A 67 9.61 3.49 4.34
CA THR A 67 8.90 3.67 5.60
C THR A 67 7.41 3.46 5.37
N THR A 68 6.78 2.66 6.22
CA THR A 68 5.35 2.37 6.18
C THR A 68 4.68 2.81 7.47
N GLY A 69 3.54 3.49 7.35
CA GLY A 69 2.58 3.69 8.44
C GLY A 69 1.49 2.62 8.35
N ILE A 70 1.08 2.07 9.50
CA ILE A 70 0.00 1.08 9.61
C ILE A 70 -0.92 1.56 10.72
N THR A 71 -2.18 1.83 10.39
CA THR A 71 -3.16 2.45 11.29
C THR A 71 -4.45 1.66 11.28
N LEU A 72 -5.01 1.41 12.45
CA LEU A 72 -6.36 0.88 12.63
C LEU A 72 -7.35 2.04 12.54
N ASP A 73 -8.17 2.05 11.50
CA ASP A 73 -9.19 3.09 11.30
C ASP A 73 -10.55 2.66 11.90
N TYR A 74 -10.87 1.35 11.87
CA TYR A 74 -12.16 0.80 12.31
C TYR A 74 -11.98 -0.60 12.92
N THR A 75 -12.80 -0.96 13.91
CA THR A 75 -13.02 -2.35 14.35
C THR A 75 -14.51 -2.61 14.58
N LEU A 76 -14.98 -3.86 14.45
CA LEU A 76 -16.38 -4.23 14.70
C LEU A 76 -16.89 -3.81 16.11
N CYS A 77 -15.99 -3.66 17.08
CA CYS A 77 -16.33 -3.22 18.42
C CYS A 77 -16.40 -1.68 18.56
N ASN A 78 -15.85 -0.94 17.60
CA ASN A 78 -15.69 0.51 17.64
C ASN A 78 -15.35 1.04 16.23
N GLY A 79 -16.25 1.77 15.58
CA GLY A 79 -15.87 2.41 14.32
C GLY A 79 -17.00 2.93 13.43
N LEU A 80 -18.26 2.75 13.80
CA LEU A 80 -19.26 3.71 13.33
C LEU A 80 -19.59 4.60 14.52
N ARG A 81 -19.31 5.89 14.38
CA ARG A 81 -19.89 6.87 15.28
C ARG A 81 -21.39 6.84 15.05
N ASP A 82 -22.16 6.51 16.10
CA ASP A 82 -23.60 6.75 16.05
C ASP A 82 -23.83 8.22 15.70
N PRO A 83 -24.77 8.53 14.80
CA PRO A 83 -25.08 9.92 14.51
C PRO A 83 -25.37 10.63 15.84
N PRO A 84 -24.88 11.87 16.03
CA PRO A 84 -25.06 12.59 17.29
C PRO A 84 -26.52 12.60 17.73
N ASP A 85 -26.75 12.67 19.04
CA ASP A 85 -28.10 12.79 19.58
C ASP A 85 -28.87 13.89 18.83
N LYS A 86 -30.06 13.53 18.33
CA LYS A 86 -30.95 14.43 17.57
C LYS A 86 -30.43 14.81 16.18
N PHE A 87 -29.53 14.03 15.57
CA PHE A 87 -29.06 14.22 14.19
C PHE A 87 -30.20 14.48 13.19
N PHE A 88 -31.27 13.69 13.24
CA PHE A 88 -32.43 13.85 12.35
C PHE A 88 -33.35 15.03 12.69
N ILE A 89 -33.18 15.66 13.85
CA ILE A 89 -33.98 16.82 14.30
C ILE A 89 -33.24 18.13 13.98
N ASN A 90 -31.91 18.14 14.08
CA ASN A 90 -31.08 19.33 13.90
C ASN A 90 -30.49 19.47 12.47
N GLY A 91 -30.73 18.49 11.60
CA GLY A 91 -30.37 18.55 10.18
C GLY A 91 -31.44 19.24 9.32
N THR A 92 -31.07 19.56 8.09
CA THR A 92 -32.02 19.99 7.04
C THR A 92 -32.70 18.78 6.40
N ASN A 93 -33.79 19.03 5.66
CA ASN A 93 -34.48 18.01 4.86
C ASN A 93 -33.60 17.36 3.76
N GLN A 94 -32.43 17.92 3.47
CA GLN A 94 -31.43 17.35 2.55
C GLN A 94 -30.27 16.63 3.28
N GLY A 95 -30.33 16.51 4.61
CA GLY A 95 -29.25 15.94 5.41
C GLY A 95 -28.02 16.85 5.52
N LEU A 96 -28.17 18.13 5.18
CA LEU A 96 -27.15 19.18 5.38
C LEU A 96 -27.33 19.87 6.74
N TYR A 97 -26.29 20.49 7.28
CA TYR A 97 -26.32 21.09 8.62
C TYR A 97 -26.78 22.55 8.61
N VAL A 98 -27.52 22.94 9.65
CA VAL A 98 -27.92 24.35 9.87
C VAL A 98 -26.80 25.13 10.58
N ASP A 99 -25.95 24.45 11.36
CA ASP A 99 -24.89 25.06 12.15
C ASP A 99 -23.63 24.17 12.16
N TYR A 100 -22.70 24.46 11.25
CA TYR A 100 -21.44 23.73 11.08
C TYR A 100 -20.46 23.99 12.23
N ASP A 101 -20.54 25.16 12.85
CA ASP A 101 -19.52 25.64 13.81
C ASP A 101 -19.69 25.05 15.22
N ASN A 102 -20.83 24.42 15.51
CA ASN A 102 -21.12 23.85 16.83
C ASN A 102 -20.60 22.42 17.05
N HIS A 103 -19.74 21.88 16.17
CA HIS A 103 -19.20 20.52 16.29
C HIS A 103 -20.29 19.46 16.57
N ILE A 104 -21.46 19.58 15.93
CA ILE A 104 -22.59 18.68 16.20
C ILE A 104 -22.18 17.24 15.88
N LEU A 105 -21.39 17.03 14.82
CA LEU A 105 -20.76 15.75 14.47
C LEU A 105 -19.47 15.46 15.24
N GLY A 106 -19.13 16.21 16.28
CA GLY A 106 -17.80 16.26 16.91
C GLY A 106 -16.69 16.72 15.97
N ASP A 107 -15.45 16.38 16.29
CA ASP A 107 -14.31 16.64 15.42
C ASP A 107 -14.25 15.56 14.33
N ASN A 108 -14.16 15.95 13.06
CA ASN A 108 -14.03 15.03 11.93
C ASN A 108 -12.73 14.20 12.02
N PHE A 109 -11.75 14.61 12.83
CA PHE A 109 -10.56 13.81 13.12
C PHE A 109 -10.85 12.59 14.00
N ASP A 110 -12.01 12.54 14.68
CA ASP A 110 -12.44 11.44 15.54
C ASP A 110 -13.29 10.38 14.81
N ASP A 111 -13.54 10.55 13.51
CA ASP A 111 -14.37 9.62 12.71
C ASP A 111 -13.73 8.23 12.57
N PHE A 112 -12.43 8.13 12.82
CA PHE A 112 -11.66 6.90 12.79
C PHE A 112 -10.91 6.72 14.10
N ILE A 113 -10.70 5.46 14.49
CA ILE A 113 -9.88 5.12 15.66
C ILE A 113 -8.46 5.72 15.52
N ASN A 114 -7.91 5.76 14.31
CA ASN A 114 -6.59 6.31 13.99
C ASN A 114 -5.44 5.75 14.86
N GLU A 115 -5.56 4.50 15.33
CA GLU A 115 -4.57 3.92 16.25
C GLU A 115 -3.40 3.27 15.49
N PRO A 116 -2.15 3.69 15.75
CA PRO A 116 -0.99 3.10 15.08
C PRO A 116 -0.72 1.68 15.56
N LEU A 117 -0.36 0.79 14.63
CA LEU A 117 0.03 -0.58 14.95
C LEU A 117 1.14 -0.58 16.01
N GLY A 118 0.92 -1.31 17.12
CA GLY A 118 1.89 -1.44 18.20
C GLY A 118 2.39 -0.11 18.78
N ARG A 119 1.57 0.96 18.74
CA ARG A 119 1.93 2.32 19.16
C ARG A 119 3.11 2.93 18.39
N LYS A 120 3.40 2.42 17.19
CA LYS A 120 4.46 2.92 16.31
C LYS A 120 3.86 3.58 15.09
N THR A 121 4.21 4.84 14.87
CA THR A 121 3.76 5.61 13.70
C THR A 121 4.43 5.18 12.40
N ALA A 122 5.54 4.44 12.48
CA ALA A 122 6.34 4.05 11.32
C ALA A 122 7.11 2.74 11.52
N TYR A 123 7.19 1.95 10.45
CA TYR A 123 8.02 0.77 10.31
C TYR A 123 8.93 0.95 9.10
N LYS A 124 10.14 0.41 9.15
CA LYS A 124 11.09 0.45 8.04
C LYS A 124 11.34 -0.94 7.50
N PHE A 125 11.40 -1.07 6.18
CA PHE A 125 11.84 -2.28 5.51
C PHE A 125 12.76 -1.91 4.34
N THR A 126 13.69 -2.80 4.02
CA THR A 126 14.67 -2.57 2.96
C THR A 126 14.49 -3.61 1.88
N ILE A 127 14.34 -3.15 0.65
CA ILE A 127 14.40 -3.98 -0.55
C ILE A 127 15.84 -3.93 -1.06
N PRO A 128 16.57 -5.06 -1.04
CA PRO A 128 17.93 -5.08 -1.56
C PRO A 128 17.92 -4.84 -3.07
N PRO A 129 18.98 -4.24 -3.64
CA PRO A 129 19.19 -4.25 -5.08
C PRO A 129 19.25 -5.69 -5.57
N GLN A 130 18.75 -5.95 -6.78
CA GLN A 130 18.88 -7.27 -7.39
C GLN A 130 20.36 -7.57 -7.61
N SER A 131 20.95 -8.34 -6.69
CA SER A 131 22.32 -8.85 -6.80
C SER A 131 22.34 -9.99 -7.82
N GLY A 132 22.38 -9.66 -9.12
CA GLY A 132 22.50 -10.68 -10.16
C GLY A 132 22.46 -10.13 -11.58
N GLN A 133 23.49 -10.46 -12.37
CA GLN A 133 23.60 -10.26 -13.82
C GLN A 133 22.56 -11.05 -14.65
N GLY A 134 21.41 -11.43 -14.11
CA GLY A 134 20.60 -12.54 -14.63
C GLY A 134 19.13 -12.26 -14.91
N GLY A 135 18.66 -11.01 -14.81
CA GLY A 135 17.30 -10.63 -15.21
C GLY A 135 17.25 -10.15 -16.66
N TYR A 136 16.11 -10.34 -17.35
CA TYR A 136 15.86 -9.77 -18.69
C TYR A 136 16.27 -8.29 -18.76
N SER A 137 15.96 -7.53 -17.70
CA SER A 137 16.23 -6.10 -17.60
C SER A 137 17.69 -5.75 -17.28
N ALA A 138 18.48 -6.68 -16.71
CA ALA A 138 19.92 -6.50 -16.52
C ALA A 138 20.70 -6.49 -17.86
N HIS A 139 20.17 -7.18 -18.87
CA HIS A 139 20.70 -7.20 -20.24
C HIS A 139 20.13 -6.07 -21.11
N CYS A 140 19.16 -5.32 -20.59
CA CYS A 140 18.35 -4.34 -21.30
C CYS A 140 18.59 -2.94 -20.70
N GLN A 141 19.85 -2.50 -20.65
CA GLN A 141 20.26 -1.24 -19.98
C GLN A 141 20.21 -0.01 -20.88
N ASP A 142 20.26 -0.21 -22.19
CA ASP A 142 20.20 0.80 -23.24
C ASP A 142 19.46 0.22 -24.48
N LYS A 143 19.00 1.10 -25.38
CA LYS A 143 18.21 0.71 -26.55
C LYS A 143 18.94 -0.32 -27.43
N GLU A 144 20.26 -0.26 -27.50
CA GLU A 144 21.12 -1.16 -28.27
C GLU A 144 21.20 -2.54 -27.60
N SER A 145 21.42 -2.59 -26.29
CA SER A 145 21.50 -3.85 -25.52
C SER A 145 20.15 -4.58 -25.48
N CYS A 146 19.03 -3.86 -25.36
CA CYS A 146 17.70 -4.45 -25.53
C CYS A 146 17.40 -4.97 -26.94
N ARG A 147 17.93 -4.31 -27.97
CA ARG A 147 17.74 -4.76 -29.36
C ARG A 147 18.43 -6.11 -29.60
N ARG A 148 19.61 -6.32 -29.01
CA ARG A 148 20.34 -7.60 -29.12
C ARG A 148 19.60 -8.77 -28.47
N LEU A 149 18.86 -8.52 -27.39
CA LEU A 149 17.99 -9.50 -26.75
C LEU A 149 16.78 -9.88 -27.61
N THR A 150 16.15 -8.89 -28.24
CA THR A 150 14.98 -9.14 -29.10
C THR A 150 15.36 -9.96 -30.33
N ASP A 151 16.54 -9.71 -30.91
CA ASP A 151 17.08 -10.49 -32.03
C ASP A 151 17.42 -11.95 -31.64
N THR A 152 17.91 -12.18 -30.41
CA THR A 152 18.29 -13.52 -29.93
C THR A 152 17.11 -14.35 -29.41
N CYS A 153 16.07 -13.69 -28.87
CA CYS A 153 14.86 -14.35 -28.38
C CYS A 153 13.74 -14.44 -29.43
N GLY A 154 13.93 -13.92 -30.66
CA GLY A 154 12.91 -13.91 -31.71
C GLY A 154 11.67 -13.08 -31.35
N LEU A 155 11.82 -12.11 -30.43
CA LEU A 155 10.73 -11.28 -29.92
C LEU A 155 10.62 -10.01 -30.75
N SER A 156 9.49 -9.81 -31.44
CA SER A 156 9.18 -8.54 -32.13
C SER A 156 8.67 -7.49 -31.13
N CYS A 157 9.51 -7.08 -30.19
CA CYS A 157 9.11 -6.16 -29.14
C CYS A 157 9.68 -4.76 -29.39
N ARG A 158 8.92 -3.94 -30.10
CA ARG A 158 9.23 -2.51 -30.35
C ARG A 158 9.01 -1.60 -29.12
N LEU A 159 8.38 -2.13 -28.07
CA LEU A 159 7.76 -1.39 -26.94
C LEU A 159 8.24 -1.85 -25.54
N LEU A 160 9.28 -2.69 -25.44
CA LEU A 160 9.75 -3.19 -24.13
C LEU A 160 10.80 -2.28 -23.47
N TRP A 161 11.39 -1.37 -24.25
CA TRP A 161 12.40 -0.41 -23.80
C TRP A 161 11.85 0.63 -22.81
N ASP A 162 10.60 1.05 -23.00
CA ASP A 162 9.95 2.15 -22.30
C ASP A 162 8.92 1.70 -21.24
N GLY A 163 8.75 0.38 -21.04
CA GLY A 163 7.74 -0.15 -20.11
C GLY A 163 8.25 -0.45 -18.69
N HIS A 164 9.55 -0.72 -18.51
CA HIS A 164 10.09 -1.28 -17.26
C HIS A 164 11.00 -0.31 -16.48
N GLY A 165 10.46 0.86 -16.17
CA GLY A 165 11.16 1.93 -15.45
C GLY A 165 10.21 3.05 -15.05
N ARG A 166 10.77 4.17 -14.61
CA ARG A 166 10.00 5.41 -14.41
C ARG A 166 10.81 6.66 -14.67
N TRP A 167 10.09 7.76 -14.86
CA TRP A 167 10.67 9.09 -14.94
C TRP A 167 11.08 9.60 -13.55
N VAL A 168 12.34 10.04 -13.44
CA VAL A 168 12.89 10.73 -12.29
C VAL A 168 13.60 11.97 -12.80
N ASN A 169 13.14 13.17 -12.41
CA ASN A 169 13.70 14.45 -12.84
C ASN A 169 13.88 14.54 -14.38
N ASN A 170 12.82 14.25 -15.14
CA ASN A 170 12.81 14.21 -16.61
C ASN A 170 13.80 13.23 -17.26
N THR A 171 14.33 12.26 -16.50
CA THR A 171 15.18 11.20 -17.02
C THR A 171 14.51 9.85 -16.79
N TRP A 172 14.39 9.02 -17.83
CA TRP A 172 13.91 7.65 -17.70
C TRP A 172 14.94 6.81 -16.93
N ARG A 173 14.51 6.15 -15.85
CA ARG A 173 15.35 5.23 -15.06
C ARG A 173 14.74 3.82 -15.08
N PRO A 174 15.47 2.81 -15.57
CA PRO A 174 15.00 1.43 -15.51
C PRO A 174 15.01 0.92 -14.07
N TYR A 175 14.10 -0.01 -13.74
CA TYR A 175 14.00 -0.59 -12.38
C TYR A 175 15.13 -1.57 -12.03
N SER A 176 15.93 -2.01 -13.01
CA SER A 176 17.10 -2.86 -12.78
C SER A 176 18.39 -2.09 -13.01
N THR A 177 19.06 -1.72 -11.93
CA THR A 177 20.44 -1.24 -11.91
C THR A 177 21.13 -1.76 -10.66
#